data_AF-A0A1F6H0B4-F1
#
_entry.id   AF-A0A1F6H0B4-F1
#
_cell.length_a   1.000
_cell.length_b   1.000
_cell.length_c   1.000
_cell.angle_alpha   90.00
_cell.angle_beta   90.00
_cell.angle_gamma   90.00
#
_symmetry.space_group_name_H-M   'P 1'
#
loop_
_entity.id
_entity.type
_entity.pdbx_description
1 polymer ?
#
loop_
_entity_poly.entity_id
_entity_poly.type
_entity_poly.pdbx_seq_one_letter_code
_entity_poly.pdbx_strand_id
1 'polypeptide(L)'
;MNFKAHLTGGVLVGFGCVAGATALGWLQPEQMNLDRPWGGPEGVKGLLLFTATLAMSLFPDLDQASKPQRWYYRAVFVLLVALFVGKQFPLFAAVTFFSLLPLTHKHRGWTHSWVAPLVVFGFWWGFLALHQQISVTPDWGALGGKLRADLPYLGAAWLGHSTHLLLDRFKAG
;
A
#
# COMPACT_ATOMS: atom_id res chain seq x y z
N MET A 1 -6.38 4.34 -18.92
CA MET A 1 -5.11 4.63 -18.20
C MET A 1 -3.88 4.75 -19.13
N ASN A 2 -2.98 5.75 -18.93
CA ASN A 2 -1.63 5.75 -19.51
C ASN A 2 -0.69 5.01 -18.56
N PHE A 3 -0.69 3.69 -18.66
CA PHE A 3 0.01 2.83 -17.69
C PHE A 3 1.47 3.21 -17.46
N LYS A 4 2.21 3.46 -18.55
CA LYS A 4 3.64 3.75 -18.47
C LYS A 4 3.88 4.95 -17.57
N ALA A 5 3.06 6.00 -17.71
CA ALA A 5 3.16 7.17 -16.85
C ALA A 5 2.89 6.82 -15.37
N HIS A 6 1.80 6.12 -15.04
CA HIS A 6 1.46 5.79 -13.64
C HIS A 6 2.43 4.80 -12.99
N LEU A 7 2.95 3.85 -13.77
CA LEU A 7 3.98 2.91 -13.32
C LEU A 7 5.29 3.67 -13.07
N THR A 8 5.78 4.45 -14.03
CA THR A 8 7.02 5.22 -13.88
C THR A 8 6.91 6.22 -12.75
N GLY A 9 5.80 6.95 -12.65
CA GLY A 9 5.55 7.87 -11.55
C GLY A 9 5.54 7.17 -10.19
N GLY A 10 4.84 6.02 -10.09
CA GLY A 10 4.82 5.20 -8.87
C GLY A 10 6.19 4.67 -8.48
N VAL A 11 6.99 4.22 -9.43
CA VAL A 11 8.37 3.74 -9.18
C VAL A 11 9.26 4.88 -8.71
N LEU A 12 9.25 6.03 -9.39
CA LEU A 12 10.06 7.19 -9.03
C LEU A 12 9.70 7.72 -7.64
N VAL A 13 8.41 7.89 -7.37
CA VAL A 13 7.94 8.36 -6.06
C VAL A 13 8.16 7.31 -4.99
N GLY A 14 8.05 6.02 -5.31
CA GLY A 14 8.34 4.92 -4.39
C GLY A 14 9.80 4.94 -3.92
N PHE A 15 10.75 5.08 -4.84
CA PHE A 15 12.16 5.29 -4.48
C PHE A 15 12.36 6.58 -3.69
N GLY A 16 11.68 7.66 -4.07
CA GLY A 16 11.67 8.92 -3.32
C GLY A 16 11.17 8.76 -1.88
N CYS A 17 10.12 7.96 -1.64
CA CYS A 17 9.60 7.66 -0.30
C CYS A 17 10.61 6.86 0.52
N VAL A 18 11.26 5.85 -0.06
CA VAL A 18 12.31 5.07 0.61
C VAL A 18 13.52 5.95 0.95
N ALA A 19 13.97 6.78 0.01
CA ALA A 19 15.06 7.73 0.23
C ALA A 19 14.72 8.79 1.29
N GLY A 20 13.51 9.35 1.24
CA GLY A 20 13.02 10.30 2.23
C GLY A 20 12.91 9.68 3.62
N ALA A 21 12.39 8.46 3.72
CA ALA A 21 12.31 7.73 4.99
C ALA A 21 13.70 7.42 5.58
N THR A 22 14.68 7.16 4.72
CA THR A 22 16.09 7.01 5.11
C THR A 22 16.66 8.33 5.61
N ALA A 23 16.48 9.42 4.85
CA ALA A 23 16.98 10.75 5.21
C ALA A 23 16.39 11.28 6.52
N LEU A 24 15.15 10.88 6.84
CA LEU A 24 14.47 11.22 8.10
C LEU A 24 14.83 10.26 9.25
N GLY A 25 15.69 9.26 9.03
CA GLY A 25 16.14 8.29 10.04
C GLY A 25 15.09 7.23 10.44
N TRP A 26 13.96 7.16 9.72
CA TRP A 26 12.90 6.18 10.00
C TRP A 26 13.23 4.80 9.43
N LEU A 27 13.88 4.78 8.26
CA LEU A 27 14.48 3.58 7.66
C LEU A 27 15.99 3.64 7.93
N GLN A 28 16.57 2.55 8.44
CA GLN A 28 18.00 2.47 8.79
C GLN A 28 18.68 1.39 7.93
N PRO A 29 19.14 1.71 6.70
CA PRO A 29 19.70 0.75 5.77
C PRO A 29 20.88 -0.05 6.33
N GLU A 30 21.66 0.56 7.23
CA GLU A 30 22.78 -0.07 7.92
C GLU A 30 22.37 -1.25 8.83
N GLN A 31 21.09 -1.32 9.21
CA GLN A 31 20.52 -2.43 9.99
C GLN A 31 19.87 -3.51 9.10
N MET A 32 19.89 -3.35 7.78
CA MET A 32 19.42 -4.39 6.88
C MET A 32 20.31 -5.63 6.97
N ASN A 33 19.68 -6.79 7.16
CA ASN A 33 20.38 -8.07 7.24
C ASN A 33 20.01 -8.92 6.03
N LEU A 34 20.96 -9.06 5.09
CA LEU A 34 20.77 -9.80 3.84
C LEU A 34 20.71 -11.33 4.02
N ASP A 35 21.13 -11.86 5.18
CA ASP A 35 20.96 -13.27 5.53
C ASP A 35 19.52 -13.59 5.92
N ARG A 36 18.70 -12.56 6.18
CA ARG A 36 17.26 -12.71 6.44
C ARG A 36 16.47 -12.43 5.17
N PRO A 37 15.36 -13.15 4.93
CA PRO A 37 14.45 -12.84 3.84
C PRO A 37 14.08 -11.36 3.82
N TRP A 38 14.15 -10.75 2.64
CA TRP A 38 13.80 -9.35 2.41
C TRP A 38 14.62 -8.34 3.22
N GLY A 39 15.82 -8.69 3.70
CA GLY A 39 16.69 -7.75 4.43
C GLY A 39 16.32 -7.58 5.91
N GLY A 40 15.47 -8.46 6.47
CA GLY A 40 14.98 -8.35 7.85
C GLY A 40 13.97 -7.21 8.03
N PRO A 41 13.73 -6.75 9.27
CA PRO A 41 12.70 -5.74 9.56
C PRO A 41 12.86 -4.44 8.76
N GLU A 42 14.09 -3.92 8.64
CA GLU A 42 14.36 -2.70 7.87
C GLU A 42 14.14 -2.89 6.37
N GLY A 43 14.62 -4.01 5.81
CA GLY A 43 14.37 -4.30 4.40
C GLY A 43 12.87 -4.46 4.08
N VAL A 44 12.11 -5.07 5.00
CA VAL A 44 10.64 -5.15 4.90
C VAL A 44 9.99 -3.77 4.99
N LYS A 45 10.41 -2.88 5.90
CA LYS A 45 9.92 -1.50 5.96
C LYS A 45 10.11 -0.78 4.62
N GLY A 46 11.31 -0.86 4.04
CA GLY A 46 11.62 -0.24 2.75
C GLY A 46 10.77 -0.80 1.61
N LEU A 47 10.61 -2.13 1.56
CA LEU A 47 9.75 -2.79 0.59
C LEU A 47 8.28 -2.37 0.73
N LEU A 48 7.76 -2.28 1.95
CA LEU A 48 6.39 -1.85 2.23
C LEU A 48 6.14 -0.39 1.83
N LEU A 49 7.08 0.52 2.09
CA LEU A 49 6.98 1.91 1.61
C LEU A 49 6.89 1.95 0.08
N PHE A 50 7.83 1.29 -0.61
CA PHE A 50 7.87 1.27 -2.07
C PHE A 50 6.61 0.66 -2.67
N THR A 51 6.20 -0.51 -2.18
CA THR A 51 5.04 -1.24 -2.69
C THR A 51 3.73 -0.53 -2.37
N ALA A 52 3.59 0.13 -1.21
CA ALA A 52 2.40 0.92 -0.89
C ALA A 52 2.24 2.11 -1.86
N THR A 53 3.34 2.84 -2.14
CA THR A 53 3.33 3.93 -3.13
C THR A 53 2.98 3.42 -4.52
N LEU A 54 3.63 2.35 -4.97
CA LEU A 54 3.40 1.78 -6.30
C LEU A 54 1.98 1.21 -6.45
N ALA A 55 1.48 0.52 -5.42
CA ALA A 55 0.12 -0.01 -5.43
C ALA A 55 -0.89 1.14 -5.55
N MET A 56 -0.74 2.19 -4.75
CA MET A 56 -1.66 3.34 -4.78
C MET A 56 -1.53 4.21 -6.02
N SER A 57 -0.38 4.20 -6.71
CA SER A 57 -0.26 4.89 -8.02
C SER A 57 -1.05 4.20 -9.14
N LEU A 58 -1.35 2.91 -8.97
CA LEU A 58 -2.10 2.09 -9.93
C LEU A 58 -3.56 1.86 -9.49
N PHE A 59 -3.80 1.87 -8.17
CA PHE A 59 -5.05 1.49 -7.52
C PHE A 59 -6.33 2.09 -8.14
N PRO A 60 -6.40 3.39 -8.46
CA PRO A 60 -7.67 4.00 -8.86
C PRO A 60 -8.23 3.52 -10.20
N ASP A 61 -7.37 2.99 -11.08
CA ASP A 61 -7.69 2.56 -12.44
C ASP A 61 -7.76 1.01 -12.59
N LEU A 62 -7.69 0.26 -11.48
CA LEU A 62 -7.80 -1.21 -11.48
C LEU A 62 -9.22 -1.71 -11.82
N ASP A 63 -10.19 -0.83 -11.90
CA ASP A 63 -11.54 -1.09 -12.38
C ASP A 63 -11.64 -1.17 -13.91
N GLN A 64 -10.65 -0.62 -14.64
CA GLN A 64 -10.62 -0.67 -16.09
C GLN A 64 -9.88 -1.90 -16.61
N ALA A 65 -10.53 -2.64 -17.52
CA ALA A 65 -9.92 -3.76 -18.23
C ALA A 65 -8.70 -3.29 -19.03
N SER A 66 -7.51 -3.66 -18.56
CA SER A 66 -6.24 -3.17 -19.12
C SER A 66 -5.10 -4.16 -18.86
N LYS A 67 -4.02 -4.12 -19.65
CA LYS A 67 -2.82 -4.96 -19.40
C LYS A 67 -2.27 -4.81 -17.96
N PRO A 68 -2.20 -3.59 -17.38
CA PRO A 68 -1.76 -3.36 -16.00
C PRO A 68 -2.64 -4.01 -14.96
N GLN A 69 -3.95 -3.86 -15.11
CA GLN A 69 -4.95 -4.45 -14.25
C GLN A 69 -4.79 -5.98 -14.22
N ARG A 70 -4.54 -6.61 -15.37
CA ARG A 70 -4.22 -8.06 -15.43
C ARG A 70 -2.95 -8.43 -14.67
N TRP A 71 -1.86 -7.66 -14.82
CA TRP A 71 -0.61 -7.94 -14.11
C TRP A 71 -0.73 -7.72 -12.60
N TYR A 72 -1.45 -6.67 -12.18
CA TYR A 72 -1.78 -6.43 -10.78
C TYR A 72 -2.53 -7.63 -10.19
N TYR A 73 -3.63 -8.06 -10.81
CA TYR A 73 -4.42 -9.18 -10.29
C TYR A 73 -3.68 -10.51 -10.33
N ARG A 74 -2.75 -10.71 -11.28
CA ARG A 74 -1.84 -11.87 -11.26
C ARG A 74 -0.89 -11.83 -10.07
N ALA A 75 -0.30 -10.67 -9.77
CA ALA A 75 0.56 -10.51 -8.60
C ALA A 75 -0.21 -10.71 -7.29
N VAL A 76 -1.41 -10.13 -7.19
CA VAL A 76 -2.32 -10.36 -6.05
C VAL A 76 -2.67 -11.84 -5.93
N PHE A 77 -2.99 -12.52 -7.03
CA PHE A 77 -3.28 -13.96 -7.00
C PHE A 77 -2.11 -14.79 -6.46
N VAL A 78 -0.88 -14.54 -6.94
CA VAL A 78 0.31 -15.21 -6.42
C VAL A 78 0.51 -14.93 -4.93
N LEU A 79 0.31 -13.67 -4.50
CA LEU A 79 0.38 -13.29 -3.10
C LEU A 79 -0.68 -14.03 -2.26
N LEU A 80 -1.92 -14.11 -2.74
CA LEU A 80 -2.99 -14.84 -2.06
C LEU A 80 -2.68 -16.33 -1.93
N VAL A 81 -2.13 -16.97 -2.97
CA VAL A 81 -1.68 -18.36 -2.90
C VAL A 81 -0.57 -18.53 -1.85
N ALA A 82 0.43 -17.64 -1.84
CA ALA A 82 1.50 -17.66 -0.85
C ALA A 82 0.98 -17.48 0.59
N LEU A 83 0.06 -16.54 0.82
CA LEU A 83 -0.57 -16.31 2.12
C LEU A 83 -1.41 -17.52 2.56
N PHE A 84 -2.15 -18.13 1.64
CA PHE A 84 -2.98 -19.30 1.93
C PHE A 84 -2.12 -20.52 2.32
N VAL A 85 -1.08 -20.84 1.54
CA VAL A 85 -0.13 -21.93 1.86
C VAL A 85 0.60 -21.66 3.17
N GLY A 86 0.97 -20.40 3.42
CA GLY A 86 1.57 -19.96 4.68
C GLY A 86 0.61 -19.90 5.87
N LYS A 87 -0.67 -20.30 5.70
CA LYS A 87 -1.75 -20.25 6.69
C LYS A 87 -1.97 -18.85 7.30
N GLN A 88 -1.60 -17.81 6.55
CA GLN A 88 -1.78 -16.40 6.93
C GLN A 88 -3.19 -15.91 6.55
N PHE A 89 -4.22 -16.61 7.02
CA PHE A 89 -5.63 -16.35 6.66
C PHE A 89 -6.10 -14.91 6.93
N PRO A 90 -5.68 -14.24 8.02
CA PRO A 90 -6.04 -12.84 8.24
C PRO A 90 -5.52 -11.93 7.14
N LEU A 91 -4.24 -12.04 6.80
CA LEU A 91 -3.65 -11.26 5.71
C LEU A 91 -4.26 -11.62 4.36
N PHE A 92 -4.55 -12.90 4.13
CA PHE A 92 -5.27 -13.35 2.94
C PHE A 92 -6.63 -12.64 2.80
N ALA A 93 -7.42 -12.60 3.88
CA ALA A 93 -8.73 -11.94 3.91
C ALA A 93 -8.60 -10.43 3.67
N ALA A 94 -7.65 -9.78 4.34
CA ALA A 94 -7.37 -8.36 4.15
C ALA A 94 -7.01 -8.06 2.69
N VAL A 95 -5.96 -8.69 2.15
CA VAL A 95 -5.50 -8.47 0.77
C VAL A 95 -6.63 -8.74 -0.23
N THR A 96 -7.42 -9.80 -0.03
CA THR A 96 -8.59 -10.08 -0.87
C THR A 96 -9.57 -8.92 -0.85
N PHE A 97 -9.99 -8.47 0.34
CA PHE A 97 -10.95 -7.37 0.48
C PHE A 97 -10.43 -6.07 -0.15
N PHE A 98 -9.18 -5.69 0.12
CA PHE A 98 -8.58 -4.48 -0.46
C PHE A 98 -8.45 -4.54 -1.98
N SER A 99 -8.16 -5.71 -2.55
CA SER A 99 -8.03 -5.86 -4.01
C SER A 99 -9.36 -5.68 -4.78
N LEU A 100 -10.49 -5.85 -4.09
CA LEU A 100 -11.82 -5.68 -4.66
C LEU A 100 -12.32 -4.23 -4.59
N LEU A 101 -11.74 -3.39 -3.72
CA LEU A 101 -12.20 -2.02 -3.47
C LEU A 101 -12.38 -1.18 -4.75
N PRO A 102 -11.45 -1.18 -5.73
CA PRO A 102 -11.64 -0.42 -6.96
C PRO A 102 -12.87 -0.84 -7.77
N LEU A 103 -13.30 -2.10 -7.63
CA LEU A 103 -14.42 -2.68 -8.38
C LEU A 103 -15.79 -2.36 -7.78
N THR A 104 -15.83 -1.83 -6.55
CA THR A 104 -17.08 -1.63 -5.80
C THR A 104 -17.85 -0.37 -6.19
N HIS A 105 -17.30 0.45 -7.10
CA HIS A 105 -17.90 1.72 -7.48
C HIS A 105 -17.65 2.02 -8.97
N LYS A 106 -18.41 2.97 -9.54
CA LYS A 106 -18.18 3.44 -10.92
C LYS A 106 -16.75 3.98 -11.11
N HIS A 107 -16.25 3.87 -12.34
CA HIS A 107 -15.00 4.46 -12.77
C HIS A 107 -14.92 5.95 -12.42
N ARG A 108 -13.74 6.40 -11.97
CA ARG A 108 -13.52 7.75 -11.39
C ARG A 108 -14.42 8.08 -10.20
N GLY A 109 -14.81 7.06 -9.44
CA GLY A 109 -15.56 7.20 -8.19
C GLY A 109 -14.69 7.65 -7.02
N TRP A 110 -15.00 7.15 -5.82
CA TRP A 110 -14.27 7.51 -4.60
C TRP A 110 -12.78 7.20 -4.68
N THR A 111 -12.36 6.21 -5.46
CA THR A 111 -10.94 5.87 -5.67
C THR A 111 -10.17 7.00 -6.35
N HIS A 112 -10.81 7.89 -7.10
CA HIS A 112 -10.20 9.08 -7.69
C HIS A 112 -10.33 10.33 -6.80
N SER A 113 -10.77 10.16 -5.55
CA SER A 113 -10.77 11.24 -4.56
C SER A 113 -9.41 11.35 -3.89
N TRP A 114 -9.02 12.57 -3.52
CA TRP A 114 -7.81 12.83 -2.73
C TRP A 114 -7.81 12.10 -1.37
N VAL A 115 -8.99 11.81 -0.81
CA VAL A 115 -9.12 11.12 0.48
C VAL A 115 -9.13 9.59 0.38
N ALA A 116 -9.05 9.00 -0.82
CA ALA A 116 -9.06 7.54 -0.98
C ALA A 116 -7.99 6.80 -0.12
N PRO A 117 -6.75 7.29 0.01
CA PRO A 117 -5.73 6.65 0.84
C PRO A 117 -6.12 6.61 2.32
N LEU A 118 -6.80 7.65 2.83
CA LEU A 118 -7.30 7.68 4.20
C LEU A 118 -8.36 6.61 4.44
N VAL A 119 -9.26 6.41 3.48
CA VAL A 119 -10.30 5.38 3.57
C VAL A 119 -9.66 3.99 3.59
N VAL A 120 -8.74 3.72 2.66
CA VAL A 120 -8.01 2.44 2.59
C VAL A 120 -7.22 2.20 3.89
N PHE A 121 -6.52 3.21 4.39
CA PHE A 121 -5.78 3.13 5.64
C PHE A 121 -6.69 2.91 6.86
N GLY A 122 -7.83 3.61 6.93
CA GLY A 122 -8.82 3.43 7.99
C GLY A 122 -9.37 2.01 8.03
N PHE A 123 -9.70 1.43 6.87
CA PHE A 123 -10.09 0.03 6.77
C PHE A 123 -8.96 -0.91 7.18
N TRP A 124 -7.73 -0.66 6.75
CA TRP A 124 -6.57 -1.50 7.09
C TRP A 124 -6.29 -1.48 8.60
N TRP A 125 -6.33 -0.28 9.19
CA TRP A 125 -6.13 -0.09 10.62
C TRP A 125 -7.25 -0.74 11.43
N GLY A 126 -8.51 -0.58 11.00
CA GLY A 126 -9.67 -1.25 11.61
C GLY A 126 -9.54 -2.77 11.56
N PHE A 127 -9.10 -3.32 10.42
CA PHE A 127 -8.82 -4.75 10.28
C PHE A 127 -7.74 -5.22 11.27
N LEU A 128 -6.63 -4.49 11.38
CA LEU A 128 -5.56 -4.83 12.32
C LEU A 128 -6.01 -4.74 13.79
N ALA A 129 -6.79 -3.72 14.13
CA ALA A 129 -7.37 -3.53 15.45
C ALA A 129 -8.26 -4.71 15.84
N LEU A 130 -9.14 -5.15 14.93
CA LEU A 130 -10.02 -6.30 15.16
C LEU A 130 -9.23 -7.61 15.23
N HIS A 131 -8.25 -7.80 14.35
CA HIS A 131 -7.49 -9.05 14.25
C HIS A 131 -6.51 -9.26 15.41
N GLN A 132 -5.91 -8.19 15.94
CA GLN A 132 -4.99 -8.31 17.07
C GLN A 132 -5.67 -8.60 18.41
N GLN A 133 -6.98 -8.91 18.40
CA GLN A 133 -7.78 -9.14 19.60
C GLN A 133 -7.47 -8.05 20.63
N ILE A 134 -7.84 -6.80 20.33
CA ILE A 134 -7.83 -5.72 21.33
C ILE A 134 -8.36 -6.32 22.62
N SER A 135 -7.47 -6.46 23.59
CA SER A 135 -7.78 -7.11 24.85
C SER A 135 -9.00 -6.41 25.44
N VAL A 136 -9.73 -7.10 26.32
CA VAL A 136 -10.94 -6.56 27.00
C VAL A 136 -10.68 -5.16 27.60
N THR A 137 -9.42 -4.82 27.84
CA THR A 137 -8.92 -3.46 28.08
C THR A 137 -7.97 -2.99 26.95
N PRO A 138 -8.37 -2.03 26.11
CA PRO A 138 -7.48 -1.45 25.10
C PRO A 138 -6.33 -0.69 25.76
N ASP A 139 -5.08 -1.02 25.43
CA ASP A 139 -3.93 -0.16 25.71
C ASP A 139 -3.85 0.93 24.63
N TRP A 140 -4.43 2.09 24.96
CA TRP A 140 -4.45 3.26 24.08
C TRP A 140 -3.05 3.82 23.79
N GLY A 141 -2.08 3.63 24.69
CA GLY A 141 -0.71 4.08 24.51
C GLY A 141 0.03 3.24 23.47
N ALA A 142 -0.06 1.92 23.58
CA ALA A 142 0.48 0.99 22.58
C ALA A 142 -0.19 1.18 21.21
N LEU A 143 -1.51 1.38 21.19
CA LEU A 143 -2.25 1.65 19.95
C LEU A 143 -1.78 2.94 19.29
N GLY A 144 -1.62 4.02 20.06
CA GLY A 144 -1.11 5.30 19.58
C GLY A 144 0.32 5.21 19.05
N GLY A 145 1.19 4.46 19.75
CA GLY A 145 2.57 4.20 19.31
C GLY A 145 2.62 3.46 17.97
N LYS A 146 1.80 2.42 17.82
CA LYS A 146 1.72 1.66 16.57
C LYS A 146 1.15 2.51 15.43
N LEU A 147 0.14 3.34 15.71
CA LEU A 147 -0.45 4.22 14.69
C LEU A 147 0.61 5.19 14.15
N ARG A 148 1.42 5.78 15.04
CA ARG A 148 2.54 6.64 14.67
C ARG A 148 3.59 5.90 13.84
N ALA A 149 3.88 4.65 14.19
CA ALA A 149 4.82 3.82 13.42
C ALA A 149 4.34 3.55 12.00
N ASP A 150 3.02 3.52 11.77
CA ASP A 150 2.42 3.25 10.46
C ASP A 150 2.16 4.51 9.60
N LEU A 151 2.31 5.72 10.18
CA LEU A 151 2.12 6.99 9.46
C LEU A 151 2.98 7.12 8.19
N PRO A 152 4.25 6.67 8.17
CA PRO A 152 5.06 6.74 6.95
C PRO A 152 4.50 5.89 5.80
N TYR A 153 3.87 4.75 6.10
CA TYR A 153 3.19 3.95 5.07
C TYR A 153 1.94 4.64 4.53
N LEU A 154 1.16 5.30 5.41
CA LEU A 154 0.06 6.16 4.98
C LEU A 154 0.58 7.29 4.07
N GLY A 155 1.67 7.95 4.46
CA GLY A 155 2.31 8.99 3.64
C GLY A 155 2.76 8.46 2.28
N ALA A 156 3.37 7.28 2.23
CA ALA A 156 3.80 6.62 0.99
C ALA A 156 2.62 6.28 0.08
N ALA A 157 1.55 5.70 0.64
CA ALA A 157 0.30 5.41 -0.05
C ALA A 157 -0.35 6.70 -0.59
N TRP A 158 -0.35 7.76 0.20
CA TRP A 158 -0.88 9.07 -0.18
C TRP A 158 -0.10 9.64 -1.36
N LEU A 159 1.22 9.69 -1.27
CA LEU A 159 2.07 10.22 -2.33
C LEU A 159 1.90 9.47 -3.64
N GLY A 160 1.85 8.12 -3.60
CA GLY A 160 1.58 7.30 -4.77
C GLY A 160 0.23 7.62 -5.42
N HIS A 161 -0.81 7.75 -4.60
CA HIS A 161 -2.15 8.15 -5.04
C HIS A 161 -2.18 9.57 -5.62
N SER A 162 -1.50 10.53 -4.98
CA SER A 162 -1.37 11.90 -5.48
C SER A 162 -0.70 11.94 -6.85
N THR A 163 0.34 11.12 -7.06
CA THR A 163 0.98 10.96 -8.37
C THR A 163 0.01 10.42 -9.40
N HIS A 164 -0.86 9.46 -9.03
CA HIS A 164 -1.91 9.00 -9.92
C HIS A 164 -2.82 10.16 -10.36
N LEU A 165 -3.39 10.88 -9.40
CA LEU A 165 -4.31 11.99 -9.66
C LEU A 165 -3.67 13.10 -10.50
N LEU A 166 -2.39 13.39 -10.24
CA LEU A 166 -1.62 14.38 -10.99
C LEU A 166 -1.42 13.95 -12.45
N LEU A 167 -0.96 12.72 -12.68
CA LEU A 167 -0.72 12.18 -14.01
C LEU A 167 -2.00 11.99 -14.82
N ASP A 168 -3.13 11.76 -14.15
CA ASP A 168 -4.41 11.66 -14.83
C ASP A 168 -4.89 13.02 -15.37
N ARG A 169 -4.58 14.13 -14.69
CA ARG A 169 -4.88 15.49 -15.16
C ARG A 169 -4.11 15.87 -16.42
N PHE A 170 -2.87 15.39 -16.58
CA PHE A 170 -2.04 15.68 -17.74
C PHE A 170 -2.45 14.96 -19.04
N LYS A 171 -3.41 14.04 -19.00
CA LYS A 171 -3.99 13.43 -20.22
C LYS A 171 -5.09 14.26 -20.88
N ALA A 172 -5.52 15.35 -20.25
CA ALA A 172 -6.60 16.20 -20.73
C ALA A 172 -6.14 17.43 -21.54
N GLY A 173 -4.88 17.46 -21.98
CA GLY A 173 -4.31 18.50 -22.84
C GLY A 173 -3.92 17.97 -24.20
#